data_AF-A0A345HB87-F1
#
_entry.id   AF-A0A345HB87-F1
#
_cell.length_a   1.000
_cell.length_b   1.000
_cell.length_c   1.000
_cell.angle_alpha   90.00
_cell.angle_beta   90.00
_cell.angle_gamma   90.00
#
_symmetry.space_group_name_H-M   'P 1'
#
loop_
_entity.id
_entity.type
_entity.pdbx_description
1 polymer ?
#
loop_
_entity_poly.entity_id
_entity_poly.type
_entity_poly.pdbx_seq_one_letter_code
_entity_poly.pdbx_strand_id
1 'polypeptide(L)'
;MPILLERRMYLAELSPLINKRDVRSIRKWCVKNQLPIYRDSSGEFVNEKEFELAYNLPIILRLKNQFGDYWQDYYELYLNGKLHEAITLKPPTSKKNISYTPKGKLTAKIFGESRK
;
A
#
# COMPACT_ATOMS: atom_id res chain seq x y z
N MET A 1 -25.66 10.32 -16.77
CA MET A 1 -24.21 10.13 -16.50
C MET A 1 -23.70 9.20 -17.58
N PRO A 2 -22.82 9.65 -18.51
CA PRO A 2 -22.23 8.73 -19.46
C PRO A 2 -21.41 7.71 -18.67
N ILE A 3 -21.75 6.44 -18.82
CA ILE A 3 -20.91 5.34 -18.35
C ILE A 3 -19.66 5.45 -19.22
N LEU A 4 -18.60 6.05 -18.69
CA LEU A 4 -17.28 5.95 -19.32
C LEU A 4 -17.07 4.46 -19.53
N LEU A 5 -16.82 4.06 -20.78
CA LEU A 5 -16.40 2.70 -21.13
C LEU A 5 -15.01 2.50 -20.53
N GLU A 6 -14.95 2.38 -19.21
CA GLU A 6 -13.76 2.01 -18.49
C GLU A 6 -13.48 0.54 -18.81
N ARG A 7 -12.21 0.26 -19.09
CA ARG A 7 -11.78 -1.07 -19.46
C ARG A 7 -12.10 -2.03 -18.32
N ARG A 8 -12.87 -3.07 -18.67
CA ARG A 8 -13.25 -4.16 -17.76
C ARG A 8 -12.12 -5.19 -17.77
N MET A 9 -11.73 -5.64 -16.58
CA MET A 9 -10.85 -6.79 -16.44
C MET A 9 -11.57 -7.94 -15.76
N TYR A 10 -11.62 -9.08 -16.42
CA TYR A 10 -12.29 -10.26 -15.87
C TYR A 10 -11.39 -10.96 -14.85
N LEU A 11 -11.99 -11.71 -13.92
CA LEU A 11 -11.23 -12.42 -12.89
C LEU A 11 -10.14 -13.37 -13.45
N ALA A 12 -10.32 -13.90 -14.65
CA ALA A 12 -9.30 -14.72 -15.32
C ALA A 12 -8.02 -13.93 -15.65
N GLU A 13 -8.16 -12.65 -16.02
CA GLU A 13 -7.05 -11.76 -16.39
C GLU A 13 -6.28 -11.26 -15.15
N LEU A 14 -6.97 -11.20 -14.00
CA LEU A 14 -6.38 -10.83 -12.72
C LEU A 14 -5.41 -11.89 -12.18
N SER A 15 -5.66 -13.16 -12.46
CA SER A 15 -4.90 -14.31 -11.96
C SER A 15 -3.36 -14.16 -12.08
N PRO A 16 -2.79 -13.86 -13.27
CA PRO A 16 -1.35 -13.65 -13.42
C PRO A 16 -0.85 -12.39 -12.71
N LEU A 17 -1.66 -11.32 -12.63
CA LEU A 17 -1.25 -10.03 -12.05
C LEU A 17 -1.07 -10.09 -10.54
N ILE A 18 -1.97 -10.78 -9.83
CA ILE A 18 -1.91 -10.93 -8.37
C ILE A 18 -1.30 -12.26 -7.92
N ASN A 19 -0.82 -13.08 -8.87
CA ASN A 19 -0.27 -14.40 -8.63
C ASN A 19 -1.21 -15.31 -7.82
N LYS A 20 -2.49 -15.37 -8.23
CA LYS A 20 -3.53 -16.22 -7.62
C LYS A 20 -4.28 -17.00 -8.69
N ARG A 21 -4.16 -18.33 -8.66
CA ARG A 21 -4.81 -19.21 -9.65
C ARG A 21 -6.31 -19.41 -9.43
N ASP A 22 -6.75 -19.43 -8.18
CA ASP A 22 -8.12 -19.78 -7.81
C ASP A 22 -9.01 -18.53 -7.75
N VAL A 23 -10.15 -18.57 -8.45
CA VAL A 23 -11.18 -17.51 -8.46
C VAL A 23 -11.62 -17.12 -7.06
N ARG A 24 -11.77 -18.09 -6.14
CA ARG A 24 -12.14 -17.77 -4.74
C ARG A 24 -11.06 -16.95 -4.05
N SER A 25 -9.80 -17.26 -4.33
CA SER A 25 -8.64 -16.52 -3.80
C SER A 25 -8.55 -15.13 -4.41
N ILE A 26 -8.88 -14.98 -5.70
CA ILE A 26 -8.95 -13.69 -6.39
C ILE A 26 -10.05 -12.83 -5.76
N ARG A 27 -11.27 -13.35 -5.56
CA ARG A 27 -12.36 -12.61 -4.89
C ARG A 27 -11.98 -12.16 -3.48
N LYS A 28 -11.37 -13.05 -2.68
CA LYS A 28 -10.89 -12.69 -1.34
C LYS A 28 -9.87 -11.55 -1.39
N TRP A 29 -9.00 -11.55 -2.39
CA TRP A 29 -8.05 -10.46 -2.60
C TRP A 29 -8.76 -9.15 -2.95
N CYS A 30 -9.73 -9.16 -3.86
CA CYS A 30 -10.52 -7.97 -4.21
C CYS A 30 -11.23 -7.39 -2.97
N VAL A 31 -11.92 -8.23 -2.20
CA VAL A 31 -12.62 -7.81 -0.97
C VAL A 31 -11.64 -7.21 0.04
N LYS A 32 -10.48 -7.84 0.25
CA LYS A 32 -9.45 -7.33 1.16
C LYS A 32 -8.92 -5.96 0.76
N ASN A 33 -8.82 -5.68 -0.54
CA ASN A 33 -8.32 -4.41 -1.07
C ASN A 33 -9.44 -3.42 -1.43
N GLN A 34 -10.67 -3.67 -0.97
CA GLN A 34 -11.83 -2.80 -1.21
C GLN A 34 -12.13 -2.57 -2.70
N LEU A 35 -11.76 -3.54 -3.55
CA LEU A 35 -12.01 -3.50 -4.99
C LEU A 35 -13.40 -4.10 -5.26
N PRO A 36 -14.38 -3.30 -5.76
CA PRO A 36 -15.70 -3.81 -6.07
C PRO A 36 -15.64 -4.79 -7.24
N ILE A 37 -16.42 -5.87 -7.12
CA ILE A 37 -16.57 -6.88 -8.17
C ILE A 37 -17.94 -6.69 -8.78
N TYR A 38 -17.97 -6.49 -10.08
CA TYR A 38 -19.17 -6.37 -10.87
C TYR A 38 -19.45 -7.68 -11.60
N ARG A 39 -20.70 -7.88 -12.03
CA ARG A 39 -21.12 -9.06 -12.77
C ARG A 39 -21.98 -8.66 -13.96
N ASP A 40 -21.68 -9.24 -15.11
CA ASP A 40 -22.51 -9.17 -16.30
C ASP A 40 -22.79 -10.57 -16.87
N SER A 41 -23.34 -10.65 -18.08
CA SER A 41 -23.62 -11.91 -18.77
C SER A 41 -22.36 -12.71 -19.12
N SER A 42 -21.20 -12.05 -19.21
CA SER A 42 -19.92 -12.65 -19.60
C SER A 42 -19.13 -13.17 -18.40
N GLY A 43 -19.35 -12.60 -17.21
CA GLY A 43 -18.78 -13.10 -15.97
C GLY A 43 -18.62 -12.04 -14.88
N GLU A 44 -17.70 -12.32 -13.96
CA GLU A 44 -17.28 -11.37 -12.91
C GLU A 44 -16.07 -10.56 -13.38
N PHE A 45 -16.13 -9.26 -13.19
CA PHE A 45 -15.10 -8.32 -13.62
C PHE A 45 -14.90 -7.18 -12.61
N VAL A 46 -13.78 -6.49 -12.75
CA VAL A 46 -13.43 -5.27 -12.02
C VAL A 46 -13.09 -4.16 -13.02
N ASN A 47 -13.19 -2.90 -12.61
CA ASN A 47 -12.70 -1.79 -13.42
C ASN A 47 -11.17 -1.74 -13.37
N GLU A 48 -10.51 -1.57 -14.52
CA GLU A 48 -9.05 -1.56 -14.60
C GLU A 48 -8.42 -0.50 -13.70
N LYS A 49 -8.92 0.73 -13.74
CA LYS A 49 -8.38 1.83 -12.92
C LYS A 49 -8.52 1.59 -11.42
N GLU A 50 -9.64 1.02 -11.00
CA GLU A 50 -9.85 0.68 -9.59
C GLU A 50 -8.87 -0.43 -9.17
N PHE A 51 -8.62 -1.40 -10.05
CA PHE A 51 -7.62 -2.42 -9.82
C PHE A 51 -6.21 -1.84 -9.73
N GLU A 52 -5.81 -0.99 -10.67
CA GLU A 52 -4.49 -0.34 -10.66
C GLU A 52 -4.28 0.44 -9.36
N LEU A 53 -5.29 1.19 -8.92
CA LEU A 53 -5.25 1.91 -7.65
C LEU A 53 -5.10 0.94 -6.47
N ALA A 54 -5.93 -0.10 -6.39
CA ALA A 54 -5.89 -1.09 -5.31
C ALA A 54 -4.56 -1.87 -5.29
N TYR A 55 -4.01 -2.19 -6.45
CA TYR A 55 -2.75 -2.90 -6.62
C TYR A 55 -1.56 -2.05 -6.16
N ASN A 56 -1.56 -0.76 -6.52
CA ASN A 56 -0.47 0.17 -6.20
C ASN A 56 -0.56 0.75 -4.79
N LEU A 57 -1.73 0.73 -4.15
CA LEU A 57 -1.96 1.32 -2.83
C LEU A 57 -0.97 0.84 -1.74
N PRO A 58 -0.64 -0.45 -1.61
CA PRO A 58 0.33 -0.90 -0.60
C PRO A 58 1.72 -0.29 -0.80
N ILE A 59 2.15 -0.12 -2.05
CA ILE A 59 3.44 0.51 -2.40
C ILE A 59 3.38 2.00 -2.06
N ILE A 60 2.31 2.69 -2.44
CA ILE A 60 2.11 4.10 -2.14
C ILE A 60 2.14 4.34 -0.62
N LEU A 61 1.44 3.52 0.17
CA LEU A 61 1.44 3.64 1.63
C LEU A 61 2.83 3.42 2.23
N ARG A 62 3.58 2.44 1.71
CA ARG A 62 4.97 2.23 2.13
C ARG A 62 5.85 3.43 1.81
N LEU A 63 5.73 3.99 0.60
CA LEU A 63 6.51 5.16 0.19
C LEU A 63 6.14 6.40 1.02
N LYS A 64 4.85 6.65 1.27
CA LYS A 64 4.39 7.72 2.17
C LYS A 64 4.98 7.60 3.57
N ASN A 65 5.01 6.38 4.12
CA ASN A 65 5.58 6.13 5.44
C ASN A 65 7.10 6.33 5.48
N GLN A 66 7.81 6.05 4.38
CA GLN A 66 9.27 6.12 4.32
C GLN A 66 9.79 7.52 3.95
N PHE A 67 9.16 8.18 2.99
CA PHE A 67 9.67 9.38 2.34
C PHE A 67 8.81 10.63 2.60
N GLY A 68 7.73 10.52 3.38
CA GLY A 68 6.88 11.66 3.72
C GLY A 68 6.35 12.32 2.46
N ASP A 69 6.58 13.63 2.32
CA ASP A 69 6.07 14.44 1.21
C ASP A 69 6.69 14.10 -0.16
N TYR A 70 7.90 13.52 -0.18
CA TYR A 70 8.59 13.16 -1.42
C TYR A 70 8.14 11.82 -2.02
N TRP A 71 7.15 11.16 -1.42
CA TRP A 71 6.70 9.83 -1.85
C TRP A 71 6.31 9.74 -3.32
N GLN A 72 5.85 10.85 -3.92
CA GLN A 72 5.45 10.93 -5.32
C GLN A 72 6.66 10.75 -6.25
N ASP A 73 7.76 11.46 -5.98
CA ASP A 73 9.00 11.36 -6.77
C ASP A 73 9.55 9.93 -6.75
N TYR A 74 9.53 9.29 -5.57
CA TYR A 74 9.93 7.90 -5.43
C TYR A 74 8.98 6.93 -6.13
N TYR A 75 7.68 7.22 -6.16
CA TYR A 75 6.69 6.40 -6.85
C TYR A 75 6.84 6.50 -8.37
N GLU A 76 7.13 7.69 -8.90
CA GLU A 76 7.42 7.88 -10.32
C GLU A 76 8.69 7.13 -10.76
N LEU A 77 9.77 7.23 -9.96
CA LEU A 77 10.98 6.43 -10.22
C LEU A 77 10.71 4.92 -10.16
N TYR A 78 9.83 4.48 -9.25
CA TYR A 78 9.41 3.08 -9.16
C TYR A 78 8.67 2.62 -10.43
N LEU A 79 7.69 3.40 -10.90
CA LEU A 79 6.95 3.09 -12.12
C LEU A 79 7.86 3.07 -13.37
N ASN A 80 8.86 3.96 -13.41
CA ASN A 80 9.80 4.06 -14.52
C ASN A 80 10.95 3.02 -14.45
N GLY A 81 11.01 2.17 -13.43
CA GLY A 81 12.11 1.22 -13.23
C GLY A 81 13.46 1.88 -12.89
N LYS A 82 13.44 3.17 -12.52
CA LYS A 82 14.61 4.01 -12.25
C LYS A 82 14.87 4.18 -10.75
N LEU A 83 14.51 3.18 -9.95
CA LEU A 83 14.64 3.24 -8.48
C LEU A 83 16.09 3.49 -8.01
N HIS A 84 17.08 3.12 -8.82
CA HIS A 84 18.49 3.38 -8.54
C HIS A 84 18.85 4.89 -8.53
N GLU A 85 18.11 5.71 -9.27
CA GLU A 85 18.28 7.17 -9.28
C GLU A 85 17.79 7.82 -7.97
N ALA A 86 16.98 7.11 -7.19
CA ALA A 86 16.38 7.60 -5.95
C ALA A 86 17.40 7.85 -4.81
N ILE A 87 18.66 7.43 -4.99
CA ILE A 87 19.78 7.76 -4.10
C ILE A 87 20.08 9.27 -4.13
N THR A 88 19.80 9.93 -5.27
CA THR A 88 20.02 11.36 -5.45
C THR A 88 18.93 12.21 -4.80
N LEU A 89 17.73 11.64 -4.61
CA LEU A 89 16.65 12.25 -3.86
C LEU A 89 17.05 12.26 -2.38
N LYS A 90 17.26 13.45 -1.82
CA LYS A 90 17.55 13.59 -0.38
C LYS A 90 16.33 13.10 0.42
N PRO A 91 16.46 12.04 1.25
CA PRO A 91 15.36 11.65 2.10
C PRO A 91 15.13 12.76 3.15
N PRO A 92 13.88 13.09 3.50
CA PRO A 92 13.62 13.85 4.70
C PRO A 92 14.16 13.06 5.89
N THR A 93 14.93 13.70 6.75
CA THR A 93 15.53 13.11 7.95
C THR A 93 14.44 12.67 8.94
N SER A 94 13.86 11.48 8.75
CA SER A 94 12.90 10.90 9.71
C SER A 94 13.54 9.75 10.50
N LYS A 95 14.73 9.98 11.06
CA LYS A 95 15.20 9.13 12.16
C LYS A 95 14.44 9.55 13.42
N LYS A 96 13.27 8.95 13.67
CA LYS A 96 12.83 8.77 15.05
C LYS A 96 13.86 7.85 15.69
N ASN A 97 14.83 8.44 16.38
CA ASN A 97 15.74 7.72 17.26
C ASN A 97 14.86 7.06 18.32
N ILE A 98 14.42 5.83 18.10
CA ILE A 98 13.88 4.98 19.17
C ILE A 98 15.10 4.57 19.98
N SER A 99 15.59 5.49 20.81
CA SER A 99 16.51 5.17 21.89
C SER A 99 15.78 4.19 22.79
N TYR A 100 16.29 2.96 22.84
CA TYR A 100 15.77 1.94 23.73
C TYR A 100 15.90 2.42 25.18
N THR A 101 14.78 2.76 25.81
CA THR A 101 14.74 2.98 27.26
C THR A 101 14.49 1.66 27.96
N PRO A 102 15.44 1.13 28.76
CA PRO A 102 15.22 -0.10 29.51
C PRO A 102 14.03 0.07 30.48
N LYS A 103 13.14 -0.92 30.51
CA LYS A 103 11.85 -0.90 31.24
C LYS A 103 11.98 -0.50 32.72
N GLY A 104 13.10 -0.82 33.37
CA GLY A 104 13.37 -0.46 34.77
C GLY A 104 13.53 1.05 35.03
N LYS A 105 13.93 1.86 34.03
CA LYS A 105 13.94 3.33 34.15
C LYS A 105 12.55 3.94 33.95
N LEU A 106 11.64 3.23 33.28
CA LEU A 106 10.26 3.68 33.07
C LEU A 106 9.44 3.53 34.36
N THR A 107 9.58 2.40 35.04
CA THR A 107 8.92 2.16 36.33
C THR A 107 9.44 3.09 37.42
N ALA A 108 10.75 3.38 37.46
CA ALA A 108 11.31 4.35 38.41
C ALA A 108 10.82 5.79 38.17
N LYS A 109 10.52 6.19 36.93
CA LYS A 109 9.94 7.50 36.64
C LYS A 109 8.44 7.60 36.95
N ILE A 110 7.71 6.50 36.81
CA ILE A 110 6.25 6.47 37.02
C ILE A 110 5.92 6.25 38.50
N PHE A 111 6.73 5.49 39.22
CA PHE A 111 6.44 5.05 40.60
C PHE A 111 7.49 5.50 41.64
N GLY A 112 8.53 6.26 41.23
CA GLY A 112 9.64 6.64 42.10
C GLY A 112 9.45 7.91 42.94
N GLU A 113 8.30 8.58 42.85
CA GLU A 113 7.95 9.69 43.76
C GLU A 113 6.79 9.29 44.67
N SER A 114 7.03 8.37 45.59
CA SER A 114 6.25 8.29 46.82
C SER A 114 7.18 8.41 48.03
N ARG A 115 7.55 9.68 48.26
CA ARG A 115 7.87 10.41 49.51
C ARG A 115 8.71 9.75 50.62
N LYS A 116 9.68 10.56 51.05
CA LYS A 116 10.24 10.62 52.42
C LYS A 116 9.15 10.71 53.48
#